data_AF-R8Q9B0-F1
#
_entry.id   AF-R8Q9B0-F1
#
_cell.length_a   1.000
_cell.length_b   1.000
_cell.length_c   1.000
_cell.angle_alpha   90.00
_cell.angle_beta   90.00
_cell.angle_gamma   90.00
#
_symmetry.space_group_name_H-M   'P 1'
#
loop_
_entity.id
_entity.type
_entity.pdbx_description
1 polymer ?
#
loop_
_entity_poly.entity_id
_entity_poly.type
_entity_poly.pdbx_seq_one_letter_code
_entity_poly.pdbx_strand_id
1 'polypeptide(L)' 'MGYFKGKQFKQDIILVAVGYYFRFPLSYRDVSGILKERGVSVHPTTIMRWVHISSIKSGKRKTNLHSYLGI' A
#
# COMPACT_ATOMS: atom_id res chain seq x y z
N MET A 1 -6.65 -24.06 16.51
CA MET A 1 -5.87 -22.85 16.82
C MET A 1 -5.19 -22.38 15.55
N GLY A 2 -5.77 -21.38 14.88
CA GLY A 2 -5.39 -20.96 13.52
C GLY A 2 -4.13 -20.11 13.53
N TYR A 3 -3.08 -20.61 12.88
CA TYR A 3 -1.81 -19.92 12.69
C TYR A 3 -1.94 -18.76 11.68
N PHE A 4 -2.64 -17.69 12.05
CA PHE A 4 -2.43 -16.39 11.43
C PHE A 4 -1.14 -15.80 12.01
N LYS A 5 0.00 -16.41 11.64
CA LYS A 5 1.32 -15.84 11.89
C LYS A 5 1.45 -14.68 10.91
N GLY A 6 0.85 -13.54 11.28
CA GLY A 6 0.88 -12.33 10.49
C GLY A 6 2.33 -12.06 10.12
N LYS A 7 2.65 -12.10 8.82
CA LYS A 7 3.92 -11.58 8.35
C LYS A 7 3.91 -10.10 8.71
N GLN A 8 4.46 -9.76 9.87
CA GLN A 8 4.69 -8.37 10.24
C GLN A 8 5.76 -7.87 9.29
N PHE A 9 5.32 -7.20 8.24
CA PHE A 9 6.22 -6.41 7.43
C PHE A 9 6.86 -5.36 8.33
N LYS A 10 8.18 -5.19 8.20
CA LYS A 10 8.89 -4.14 8.94
C LYS A 10 8.17 -2.81 8.67
N GLN A 11 8.02 -1.99 9.71
CA GLN A 11 7.32 -0.72 9.62
C GLN A 11 7.90 0.17 8.51
N ASP A 12 9.19 0.06 8.25
CA ASP A 12 9.89 0.70 7.13
C ASP A 12 9.26 0.37 5.78
N ILE A 13 8.92 -0.90 5.52
CA ILE A 13 8.30 -1.35 4.25
C ILE A 13 6.91 -0.72 4.10
N ILE A 14 6.15 -0.68 5.19
CA ILE A 14 4.80 -0.09 5.22
C ILE A 14 4.88 1.41 4.92
N LEU A 15 5.80 2.12 5.59
CA LEU A 15 6.02 3.56 5.39
C LEU A 15 6.49 3.86 3.96
N VAL A 16 7.39 3.05 3.42
CA VAL A 16 7.86 3.19 2.03
C VAL A 16 6.71 2.97 1.04
N ALA A 17 5.90 1.93 1.22
CA ALA A 17 4.76 1.64 0.34
C ALA A 17 3.72 2.76 0.35
N VAL A 18 3.31 3.19 1.56
CA VAL A 18 2.37 4.29 1.74
C VAL A 18 2.97 5.61 1.23
N GLY A 19 4.26 5.84 1.45
CA GLY A 19 5.01 6.98 0.95
C GLY A 19 5.00 7.07 -0.58
N TYR A 20 5.29 5.98 -1.29
CA TYR A 20 5.19 5.93 -2.76
C TYR A 20 3.78 6.26 -3.24
N TYR A 21 2.77 5.71 -2.59
CA TYR A 21 1.37 5.98 -2.93
C TYR A 21 0.99 7.45 -2.73
N PHE A 22 1.45 8.12 -1.67
CA PHE A 22 1.12 9.53 -1.45
C PHE A 22 2.01 10.49 -2.25
N ARG A 23 3.26 10.14 -2.53
CA ARG A 23 4.23 10.99 -3.21
C ARG A 23 4.04 11.03 -4.73
N PHE A 24 3.59 9.94 -5.33
CA PHE A 24 3.49 9.77 -6.79
C PHE A 24 2.06 9.40 -7.22
N PRO A 25 1.66 9.67 -8.47
CA PRO A 25 0.36 9.25 -9.01
C PRO A 25 0.33 7.74 -9.36
N LEU A 26 0.79 6.88 -8.44
CA LEU A 26 0.87 5.43 -8.62
C LEU A 26 -0.42 4.74 -8.15
N SER A 27 -0.80 3.67 -8.85
CA SER A 27 -1.85 2.75 -8.39
C SER A 27 -1.30 1.77 -7.34
N TYR A 28 -2.20 1.09 -6.61
CA TYR A 28 -1.79 0.03 -5.68
C TYR A 28 -1.02 -1.11 -6.36
N ARG A 29 -1.28 -1.37 -7.65
CA ARG A 29 -0.58 -2.39 -8.43
C ARG A 29 0.85 -1.96 -8.75
N ASP A 30 1.05 -0.69 -9.09
CA ASP A 30 2.38 -0.17 -9.37
C ASP A 30 3.25 -0.19 -8.12
N VAL A 31 2.71 0.22 -6.97
CA VAL A 31 3.42 0.13 -5.69
C VAL A 31 3.75 -1.32 -5.33
N SER A 32 2.83 -2.26 -5.60
CA SER A 32 3.09 -3.70 -5.45
C SER A 32 4.22 -4.19 -6.37
N GLY A 33 4.26 -3.72 -7.63
CA GLY A 33 5.34 -3.98 -8.58
C GLY A 33 6.69 -3.48 -8.09
N ILE A 34 6.77 -2.23 -7.66
CA ILE A 34 8.00 -1.61 -7.14
C ILE A 34 8.52 -2.36 -5.91
N LEU A 35 7.63 -2.76 -5.01
CA LEU A 35 8.03 -3.57 -3.85
C LEU A 35 8.54 -4.95 -4.28
N LYS A 36 7.90 -5.57 -5.28
CA LYS A 36 8.32 -6.86 -5.83
C LYS A 36 9.70 -6.78 -6.48
N GLU A 37 10.00 -5.70 -7.21
CA GLU A 37 11.34 -5.43 -7.77
C GLU A 37 12.41 -5.31 -6.67
N ARG A 38 12.01 -4.85 -5.47
CA ARG A 38 12.89 -4.79 -4.27
C ARG A 38 12.94 -6.10 -3.47
N GLY A 39 12.41 -7.20 -4.01
CA GLY A 39 12.35 -8.49 -3.34
C GLY A 39 11.24 -8.64 -2.30
N VAL A 40 10.32 -7.66 -2.20
CA VAL A 40 9.19 -7.69 -1.27
C VAL A 40 7.90 -7.96 -2.01
N SER A 41 7.47 -9.22 -2.04
CA SER A 41 6.19 -9.60 -2.65
C SER A 41 5.01 -9.22 -1.73
N VAL A 42 4.33 -8.12 -2.05
CA VAL A 42 3.13 -7.64 -1.32
C VAL A 42 1.94 -7.58 -2.27
N HIS A 43 0.80 -8.15 -1.86
CA HIS A 43 -0.42 -8.07 -2.65
C HIS A 43 -0.99 -6.63 -2.64
N PRO A 44 -1.54 -6.09 -3.75
CA PRO A 44 -2.09 -4.74 -3.82
C PRO A 44 -3.13 -4.42 -2.73
N THR A 45 -3.94 -5.42 -2.33
CA THR A 45 -4.94 -5.27 -1.24
C THR A 45 -4.31 -5.03 0.13
N THR A 46 -3.10 -5.54 0.39
CA THR A 46 -2.35 -5.25 1.62
C THR A 46 -1.91 -3.79 1.65
N ILE A 47 -1.46 -3.25 0.51
CA ILE A 47 -1.07 -1.84 0.36
C ILE A 47 -2.30 -0.94 0.56
N MET A 48 -3.44 -1.30 -0.02
CA MET A 48 -4.71 -0.60 0.19
C MET A 48 -5.07 -0.52 1.68
N ARG A 49 -4.93 -1.62 2.44
CA ARG A 49 -5.17 -1.63 3.90
C ARG A 49 -4.22 -0.69 4.64
N TRP A 50 -2.92 -0.71 4.32
CA TRP A 50 -1.95 0.19 4.93
C TRP A 50 -2.26 1.66 4.65
N VAL A 51 -2.53 2.00 3.40
CA VAL A 51 -2.92 3.36 3.00
C VAL A 51 -4.18 3.82 3.72
N HIS A 52 -5.19 2.95 3.83
CA HIS A 52 -6.44 3.27 4.53
C HIS A 52 -6.19 3.58 6.01
N ILE A 53 -5.43 2.73 6.72
CA ILE A 53 -5.09 2.95 8.14
C ILE A 53 -4.27 4.23 8.31
N SER A 54 -3.28 4.46 7.45
CA SER A 54 -2.46 5.68 7.48
C SER A 54 -3.26 6.95 7.16
N SER A 55 -4.24 6.86 6.25
CA SER A 55 -5.14 7.97 5.90
C SER A 55 -6.04 8.36 7.07
N ILE A 56 -6.61 7.37 7.77
CA ILE A 56 -7.40 7.59 9.00
C ILE A 56 -6.54 8.29 10.06
N LYS A 57 -5.30 7.82 10.27
CA LYS A 57 -4.42 8.37 11.31
C LYS A 57 -3.92 9.79 11.00
N SER A 58 -3.73 10.12 9.72
CA SER A 58 -3.17 11.42 9.30
C SER A 58 -4.22 12.44 8.84
N GLY A 59 -5.48 12.05 8.69
CA GLY A 59 -6.54 12.87 8.11
C GLY A 59 -6.36 13.17 6.61
N LYS A 60 -5.32 12.63 5.95
CA LYS A 60 -5.02 12.89 4.55
C LYS A 60 -5.82 11.96 3.65
N ARG A 61 -6.71 12.50 2.82
CA ARG A 61 -7.39 11.76 1.75
C ARG A 61 -6.73 12.05 0.41
N LYS A 62 -6.17 11.04 -0.24
CA LYS A 62 -5.77 11.14 -1.65
C LYS A 62 -6.97 10.75 -2.49
N THR A 63 -7.62 11.73 -3.13
CA THR A 63 -8.70 11.48 -4.10
C THR A 63 -8.06 10.95 -5.38
N ASN A 64 -7.74 9.66 -5.43
CA ASN A 64 -7.32 9.04 -6.69
C ASN A 64 -8.55 8.82 -7.57
N LEU A 65 -8.86 9.83 -8.38
CA LEU A 65 -9.87 9.74 -9.44
C LEU A 65 -9.56 8.64 -10.46
N HIS A 66 -8.30 8.19 -10.53
CA HIS A 66 -7.80 7.15 -11.46
C HIS A 66 -8.05 5.69 -11.04
N SER A 67 -8.61 5.40 -9.86
CA SER A 67 -8.84 3.99 -9.45
C SER A 67 -10.28 3.50 -9.67
N TYR A 68 -11.21 4.37 -10.04
CA TYR A 68 -12.64 4.03 -10.24
C TYR A 68 -13.09 4.07 -11.71
N LEU A 69 -12.34 4.71 -12.59
CA LEU A 69 -12.55 4.65 -14.02
C LEU A 69 -11.56 3.63 -14.56
N GLY A 70 -12.05 2.42 -14.87
CA GLY A 70 -11.28 1.40 -15.57
C GLY A 70 -10.97 1.83 -17.00
N ILE A 71 -10.01 2.75 -17.15
CA ILE A 71 -9.40 3.21 -18.39
C ILE A 71 -7.89 3.27 -18.19
#